data_AF-A0A1I7Z4P9-F1
#
_entry.id   AF-A0A1I7Z4P9-F1
#
_cell.length_a   1.000
_cell.length_b   1.000
_cell.length_c   1.000
_cell.angle_alpha   90.00
_cell.angle_beta   90.00
_cell.angle_gamma   90.00
#
_symmetry.space_group_name_H-M   'P 1'
#
loop_
_entity.id
_entity.type
_entity.pdbx_description
1 polymer ?
#
loop_
_entity_poly.entity_id
_entity_poly.type
_entity_poly.pdbx_seq_one_letter_code
_entity_poly.pdbx_strand_id
1 'polypeptide(L)'
;MTNEQVEELKKMKGDKVPPVEFREKIMKFYQATEEDAREKATLRLQSTCKVLLEEAVGVDKVEELDQMRRDQVPREEIIEKVDELFDEIEDEKTRREMEVMRPVCERVLEYPVHGRQRRTARDRDLSMFREYLEDWLTEEQMHELEAAYYSDAPEKTLKTMVLQYFVELSEPKRQALEVKWKGQCLGWLVEVTTEEQRDHLQLLMRSKEIDVLREQILLFMNKLSEERRRKVALTREVCENLFGLQ
;
A
#
# COMPACT_ATOMS: atom_id res chain seq x y z
N MET A 1 -17.77 -7.34 7.83
CA MET A 1 -18.36 -8.25 8.83
C MET A 1 -19.14 -7.43 9.84
N THR A 2 -20.23 -7.97 10.37
CA THR A 2 -20.97 -7.35 11.48
C THR A 2 -20.24 -7.61 12.80
N ASN A 3 -20.52 -6.80 13.82
CA ASN A 3 -19.95 -7.00 15.16
C ASN A 3 -20.29 -8.40 15.72
N GLU A 4 -21.49 -8.91 15.43
CA GLU A 4 -21.91 -10.25 15.83
C GLU A 4 -21.07 -11.35 15.16
N GLN A 5 -20.79 -11.22 13.85
CA GLN A 5 -19.92 -12.15 13.12
C GLN A 5 -18.50 -12.14 13.68
N VAL A 6 -17.98 -10.97 14.04
CA VAL A 6 -16.64 -10.81 14.64
C VAL A 6 -16.57 -11.48 16.01
N GLU A 7 -17.56 -11.27 16.87
CA GLU A 7 -17.61 -11.92 18.19
C GLU A 7 -17.75 -13.45 18.07
N GLU A 8 -18.50 -13.93 17.09
CA GLU A 8 -18.58 -15.37 16.81
C GLU A 8 -17.22 -15.95 16.42
N LEU A 9 -16.46 -15.28 15.54
CA LEU A 9 -15.11 -15.73 15.18
C LEU A 9 -14.14 -15.65 16.37
N LYS A 10 -14.20 -14.60 17.19
CA LYS A 10 -13.37 -14.52 18.41
C LYS A 10 -13.64 -15.69 19.35
N LYS A 11 -14.91 -16.06 19.51
CA LYS A 11 -15.30 -17.22 20.31
C LYS A 11 -14.74 -18.52 19.72
N MET A 12 -14.89 -18.74 18.41
CA MET A 12 -14.31 -19.92 17.74
C MET A 12 -12.78 -20.01 17.90
N LYS A 13 -12.08 -18.87 17.88
CA LYS A 13 -10.63 -18.80 18.13
C LYS A 13 -10.29 -19.16 19.60
N GLY A 14 -11.08 -18.68 20.56
CA GLY A 14 -10.96 -19.03 21.98
C GLY A 14 -11.22 -20.51 22.24
N ASP A 15 -12.19 -21.08 21.56
CA ASP A 15 -12.57 -22.50 21.61
C ASP A 15 -11.59 -23.41 20.85
N LYS A 16 -10.56 -22.84 20.21
CA LYS A 16 -9.54 -23.56 19.41
C LYS A 16 -10.15 -24.47 18.34
N VAL A 17 -11.23 -23.99 17.72
CA VAL A 17 -11.89 -24.66 16.59
C VAL A 17 -10.85 -24.95 15.48
N PRO A 18 -10.92 -26.10 14.80
CA PRO A 18 -9.99 -26.43 13.72
C PRO A 18 -9.90 -25.31 12.67
N PRO A 19 -8.69 -24.97 12.15
CA PRO A 19 -8.52 -23.90 11.17
C PRO A 19 -9.42 -24.03 9.93
N VAL A 20 -9.70 -25.26 9.50
CA VAL A 20 -10.62 -25.58 8.40
C VAL A 20 -12.04 -25.10 8.69
N GLU A 21 -12.57 -25.42 9.87
CA GLU A 21 -13.93 -25.02 10.28
C GLU A 21 -14.02 -23.50 10.50
N PHE A 22 -12.96 -22.89 11.03
CA PHE A 22 -12.86 -21.44 11.17
C PHE A 22 -12.92 -20.73 9.81
N ARG A 23 -12.16 -21.22 8.83
CA ARG A 23 -12.17 -20.71 7.45
C ARG A 23 -13.53 -20.90 6.77
N GLU A 24 -14.15 -22.07 6.91
CA GLU A 24 -15.48 -22.32 6.36
C GLU A 24 -16.51 -21.32 6.89
N LYS A 25 -16.40 -20.94 8.17
CA LYS A 25 -17.26 -19.93 8.76
C LYS A 25 -17.04 -18.54 8.15
N ILE A 26 -15.78 -18.13 7.97
CA ILE A 26 -15.44 -16.87 7.29
C ILE A 26 -16.02 -16.85 5.88
N MET A 27 -15.88 -17.94 5.12
CA MET A 27 -16.41 -18.03 3.76
C MET A 27 -17.94 -18.01 3.72
N LYS A 28 -18.62 -18.62 4.70
CA LYS A 28 -20.08 -18.51 4.85
C LYS A 28 -20.52 -17.06 5.09
N PHE A 29 -19.82 -16.32 5.94
CA PHE A 29 -20.11 -14.90 6.16
C PHE A 29 -19.88 -14.06 4.90
N TYR A 30 -18.79 -14.32 4.19
CA TYR A 30 -18.48 -13.65 2.93
C TYR A 30 -19.57 -13.90 1.86
N GLN A 31 -20.00 -15.15 1.68
CA GLN A 31 -21.05 -15.52 0.70
C GLN A 31 -22.43 -14.94 1.07
N ALA A 32 -22.73 -14.81 2.36
CA ALA A 32 -23.97 -14.24 2.86
C ALA A 32 -24.01 -12.70 2.86
N THR A 33 -22.93 -12.03 2.43
CA THR A 33 -22.85 -10.57 2.39
C THR A 33 -23.55 -10.01 1.15
N GLU A 34 -24.22 -8.86 1.28
CA GLU A 34 -24.82 -8.09 0.16
C GLU A 34 -23.80 -7.84 -0.96
N GLU A 35 -24.25 -7.73 -2.21
CA GLU A 35 -23.38 -7.70 -3.40
C GLU A 35 -22.30 -6.59 -3.35
N ASP A 36 -22.67 -5.38 -2.94
CA ASP A 36 -21.76 -4.22 -2.84
C ASP A 36 -20.74 -4.37 -1.71
N ALA A 37 -21.16 -4.94 -0.57
CA ALA A 37 -20.30 -5.25 0.56
C ALA A 37 -19.42 -6.46 0.27
N ARG A 38 -19.89 -7.38 -0.58
CA ARG A 38 -19.14 -8.56 -1.04
C ARG A 38 -18.05 -8.15 -2.02
N GLU A 39 -18.33 -7.30 -2.99
CA GLU A 39 -17.32 -6.75 -3.92
C GLU A 39 -16.15 -6.11 -3.16
N LYS A 40 -16.45 -5.26 -2.17
CA LYS A 40 -15.44 -4.66 -1.29
C LYS A 40 -14.66 -5.71 -0.49
N ALA A 41 -15.34 -6.76 -0.02
CA ALA A 41 -14.68 -7.85 0.69
C ALA A 41 -13.80 -8.69 -0.26
N THR A 42 -14.22 -8.91 -1.51
CA THR A 42 -13.45 -9.58 -2.55
C THR A 42 -12.15 -8.83 -2.81
N LEU A 43 -12.23 -7.52 -3.02
CA LEU A 43 -11.06 -6.68 -3.28
C LEU A 43 -10.06 -6.70 -2.13
N ARG A 44 -10.55 -6.61 -0.88
CA ARG A 44 -9.72 -6.73 0.31
C ARG A 44 -9.03 -8.10 0.40
N LEU A 45 -9.78 -9.18 0.19
CA LEU A 45 -9.24 -10.54 0.24
C LEU A 45 -8.25 -10.81 -0.90
N GLN A 46 -8.51 -10.30 -2.10
CA GLN A 46 -7.57 -10.35 -3.23
C GLN A 46 -6.26 -9.65 -2.89
N SER A 47 -6.32 -8.46 -2.28
CA SER A 47 -5.12 -7.74 -1.83
C SER A 47 -4.37 -8.51 -0.76
N THR A 48 -5.06 -9.04 0.25
CA THR A 48 -4.40 -9.85 1.29
C THR A 48 -3.73 -11.08 0.69
N CYS A 49 -4.40 -11.79 -0.22
CA CYS A 49 -3.82 -12.92 -0.91
C CYS A 49 -2.62 -12.55 -1.77
N LYS A 50 -2.64 -11.38 -2.42
CA LYS A 50 -1.51 -10.84 -3.15
C LYS A 50 -0.30 -10.63 -2.24
N VAL A 51 -0.45 -9.89 -1.16
CA VAL A 51 0.66 -9.59 -0.21
C VAL A 51 1.25 -10.88 0.35
N LEU A 52 0.41 -11.82 0.79
CA LEU A 52 0.86 -13.10 1.31
C LEU A 52 1.62 -13.93 0.26
N LEU A 53 1.18 -13.93 -1.00
CA LEU A 53 1.91 -14.58 -2.09
C LEU A 53 3.22 -13.86 -2.40
N GLU A 54 3.27 -12.53 -2.39
CA GLU A 54 4.50 -11.77 -2.64
C GLU A 54 5.56 -12.06 -1.59
N GLU A 55 5.17 -12.14 -0.31
CA GLU A 55 6.05 -12.54 0.79
C GLU A 55 6.54 -14.00 0.66
N ALA A 56 5.68 -14.89 0.16
CA ALA A 56 5.98 -16.31 0.08
C ALA A 56 6.83 -16.71 -1.15
N VAL A 57 6.55 -16.12 -2.32
CA VAL A 57 7.13 -16.56 -3.61
C VAL A 57 7.84 -15.44 -4.38
N GLY A 58 7.75 -14.20 -3.91
CA GLY A 58 8.38 -13.04 -4.53
C GLY A 58 7.46 -12.28 -5.50
N VAL A 59 7.72 -10.97 -5.63
CA VAL A 59 6.89 -10.01 -6.38
C VAL A 59 6.78 -10.37 -7.86
N ASP A 60 7.87 -10.77 -8.51
CA ASP A 60 7.92 -11.05 -9.95
C ASP A 60 6.89 -12.12 -10.38
N LYS A 61 6.70 -13.15 -9.55
CA LYS A 61 5.78 -14.26 -9.84
C LYS A 61 4.33 -13.89 -9.63
N VAL A 62 4.06 -13.04 -8.65
CA VAL A 62 2.71 -12.53 -8.39
C VAL A 62 2.29 -11.50 -9.43
N GLU A 63 3.25 -10.75 -9.99
CA GLU A 63 2.98 -9.83 -11.12
C GLU A 63 2.55 -10.59 -12.38
N GLU A 64 3.13 -11.77 -12.66
CA GLU A 64 2.69 -12.65 -13.74
C GLU A 64 1.23 -13.07 -13.55
N LEU A 65 0.86 -13.50 -12.34
CA LEU A 65 -0.51 -13.88 -12.00
C LEU A 65 -1.48 -12.69 -12.16
N ASP A 66 -1.11 -11.50 -11.70
CA ASP A 66 -1.89 -10.27 -11.88
C ASP A 66 -2.07 -9.92 -13.36
N GLN A 67 -1.04 -10.14 -14.18
CA GLN A 67 -1.12 -9.93 -15.62
C GLN A 67 -2.11 -10.91 -16.27
N MET A 68 -2.06 -12.20 -15.93
CA MET A 68 -3.05 -13.18 -16.40
C MET A 68 -4.49 -12.76 -16.03
N ARG A 69 -4.70 -12.29 -14.80
CA ARG A 69 -6.02 -11.79 -14.35
C ARG A 69 -6.49 -10.56 -15.12
N ARG A 70 -5.58 -9.66 -15.49
CA ARG A 70 -5.88 -8.47 -16.31
C ARG A 70 -6.18 -8.82 -17.77
N ASP A 71 -5.49 -9.82 -18.29
CA ASP A 71 -5.69 -10.35 -19.63
C ASP A 71 -6.94 -11.23 -19.73
N GLN A 72 -7.68 -11.38 -18.62
CA GLN A 72 -8.91 -12.18 -18.53
C GLN A 72 -8.67 -13.61 -18.98
N VAL A 73 -7.49 -14.14 -18.66
CA VAL A 73 -7.14 -15.55 -18.84
C VAL A 73 -8.21 -16.43 -18.15
N PRO A 74 -8.57 -17.59 -18.73
CA PRO A 74 -9.57 -18.48 -18.15
C PRO A 74 -9.33 -18.79 -16.68
N ARG A 75 -10.42 -18.89 -15.91
CA ARG A 75 -10.36 -19.08 -14.45
C ARG A 75 -9.54 -20.30 -14.05
N GLU A 76 -9.62 -21.38 -14.82
CA GLU A 76 -8.87 -22.61 -14.54
C GLU A 76 -7.36 -22.40 -14.59
N GLU A 77 -6.88 -21.62 -15.56
CA GLU A 77 -5.46 -21.30 -15.70
C GLU A 77 -4.96 -20.37 -14.58
N ILE A 78 -5.83 -19.46 -14.10
CA ILE A 78 -5.52 -18.64 -12.91
C ILE A 78 -5.37 -19.51 -11.66
N ILE A 79 -6.28 -20.47 -11.46
CA ILE A 79 -6.23 -21.39 -10.32
C ILE A 79 -4.97 -22.26 -10.39
N GLU A 80 -4.68 -22.84 -11.56
CA GLU A 80 -3.47 -23.64 -11.78
C GLU A 80 -2.21 -22.83 -11.46
N LYS A 81 -2.13 -21.57 -11.93
CA LYS A 81 -0.99 -20.71 -11.62
C LYS A 81 -0.89 -20.41 -10.13
N VAL A 82 -2.00 -20.11 -9.45
CA VAL A 82 -2.01 -19.91 -8.00
C VAL A 82 -1.49 -21.16 -7.30
N ASP A 83 -1.93 -22.34 -7.70
CA ASP A 83 -1.49 -23.62 -7.15
C ASP A 83 0.01 -23.85 -7.33
N GLU A 84 0.55 -23.60 -8.52
CA GLU A 84 1.99 -23.66 -8.80
C GLU A 84 2.78 -22.76 -7.84
N LEU A 85 2.32 -21.53 -7.61
CA LEU A 85 2.97 -20.62 -6.67
C LEU A 85 2.97 -21.18 -5.25
N PHE A 86 1.85 -21.73 -4.78
CA PHE A 86 1.81 -22.35 -3.44
C PHE A 86 2.76 -23.54 -3.31
N ASP A 87 2.95 -24.33 -4.36
CA ASP A 87 3.85 -25.48 -4.36
C ASP A 87 5.34 -25.08 -4.38
N GLU A 88 5.66 -23.90 -4.90
CA GLU A 88 7.01 -23.32 -4.90
C GLU A 88 7.45 -22.74 -3.54
N ILE A 89 6.55 -22.65 -2.55
CA ILE A 89 6.88 -22.14 -1.22
C ILE A 89 7.82 -23.12 -0.51
N GLU A 90 9.11 -22.79 -0.41
CA GLU A 90 10.12 -23.66 0.21
C GLU A 90 10.07 -23.65 1.74
N ASP A 91 9.79 -22.49 2.35
CA ASP A 91 9.76 -22.36 3.80
C ASP A 91 8.56 -23.12 4.39
N GLU A 92 8.84 -24.10 5.25
CA GLU A 92 7.82 -25.00 5.80
C GLU A 92 6.81 -24.27 6.71
N LYS A 93 7.23 -23.17 7.36
CA LYS A 93 6.36 -22.37 8.21
C LYS A 93 5.41 -21.53 7.35
N THR A 94 5.95 -20.79 6.38
CA THR A 94 5.19 -20.02 5.40
C THR A 94 4.25 -20.93 4.62
N ARG A 95 4.70 -22.12 4.21
CA ARG A 95 3.87 -23.13 3.53
C ARG A 95 2.66 -23.52 4.37
N ARG A 96 2.83 -23.83 5.65
CA ARG A 96 1.73 -24.18 6.56
C ARG A 96 0.74 -23.02 6.75
N GLU A 97 1.24 -21.80 6.87
CA GLU A 97 0.40 -20.59 6.99
C GLU A 97 -0.39 -20.35 5.69
N MET A 98 0.26 -20.57 4.55
CA MET A 98 -0.29 -20.42 3.22
C MET A 98 -1.27 -21.53 2.85
N GLU A 99 -1.08 -22.77 3.28
CA GLU A 99 -2.05 -23.88 3.11
C GLU A 99 -3.43 -23.55 3.73
N VAL A 100 -3.46 -22.77 4.81
CA VAL A 100 -4.71 -22.32 5.42
C VAL A 100 -5.44 -21.34 4.50
N MET A 101 -4.69 -20.46 3.84
CA MET A 101 -5.20 -19.37 3.00
C MET A 101 -5.42 -19.77 1.54
N ARG A 102 -4.75 -20.81 1.05
CA ARG A 102 -4.78 -21.31 -0.33
C ARG A 102 -6.21 -21.40 -0.91
N PRO A 103 -7.18 -22.08 -0.25
CA PRO A 103 -8.55 -22.17 -0.79
C PRO A 103 -9.32 -20.85 -0.81
N VAL A 104 -8.93 -19.89 0.04
CA VAL A 104 -9.50 -18.53 0.02
C VAL A 104 -8.90 -17.77 -1.16
N CYS A 105 -7.58 -17.85 -1.32
CA CYS A 105 -6.85 -17.13 -2.36
C CYS A 105 -7.19 -17.59 -3.76
N GLU A 106 -7.24 -18.90 -4.02
CA GLU A 106 -7.80 -19.46 -5.26
C GLU A 106 -9.16 -18.83 -5.56
N ARG A 107 -10.09 -18.93 -4.60
CA ARG A 107 -11.47 -18.49 -4.79
C ARG A 107 -11.63 -16.99 -5.00
N VAL A 108 -10.87 -16.15 -4.31
CA VAL A 108 -11.03 -14.69 -4.44
C VAL A 108 -10.27 -14.16 -5.66
N LEU A 109 -9.15 -14.78 -6.05
CA LEU A 109 -8.36 -14.38 -7.21
C LEU A 109 -9.03 -14.79 -8.54
N GLU A 110 -9.95 -15.77 -8.52
CA GLU A 110 -10.87 -16.08 -9.62
C GLU A 110 -11.73 -14.88 -10.07
N TYR A 111 -12.05 -13.94 -9.18
CA TYR A 111 -12.88 -12.80 -9.53
C TYR A 111 -12.08 -11.76 -10.33
N PRO A 112 -12.67 -11.19 -11.40
CA PRO A 112 -12.01 -10.22 -12.25
C PRO A 112 -11.63 -8.97 -11.45
N VAL A 113 -10.49 -8.39 -11.77
CA VAL A 113 -10.14 -7.06 -11.28
C VAL A 113 -11.06 -6.07 -11.99
N HIS A 114 -12.07 -5.51 -11.30
CA HIS A 114 -12.92 -4.49 -11.89
C HIS A 114 -12.09 -3.26 -12.25
N GLY A 115 -11.90 -3.05 -13.54
CA GLY A 115 -10.94 -2.09 -14.07
C GLY A 115 -11.36 -0.63 -13.90
N ARG A 116 -10.45 0.17 -13.35
CA ARG A 116 -10.12 1.47 -13.95
C ARG A 116 -8.70 1.40 -14.52
N GLN A 117 -8.61 1.01 -15.80
CA GLN A 117 -7.47 1.41 -16.61
C GLN A 117 -7.45 2.95 -16.68
N ARG A 118 -6.60 3.58 -15.86
CA ARG A 118 -6.03 4.90 -16.18
C ARG A 118 -4.60 5.01 -15.62
N ARG A 119 -3.68 4.89 -16.58
CA ARG A 119 -2.26 5.31 -16.58
C ARG A 119 -1.31 4.46 -15.73
N THR A 120 -0.59 3.61 -16.46
CA THR A 120 0.69 2.95 -16.14
C THR A 120 0.73 2.11 -14.86
N ALA A 121 0.67 0.78 -15.05
CA ALA A 121 1.09 -0.22 -14.07
C ALA A 121 2.50 0.02 -13.48
N ARG A 122 3.31 0.86 -14.14
CA ARG A 122 4.68 1.21 -13.74
C ARG A 122 4.80 2.16 -12.53
N ASP A 123 3.69 2.72 -12.03
CA ASP A 123 3.66 3.61 -10.84
C ASP A 123 2.88 2.98 -9.66
N ARG A 124 2.45 1.71 -9.77
CA ARG A 124 1.62 1.03 -8.76
C ARG A 124 2.42 0.33 -7.66
N ASP A 125 3.53 0.94 -7.25
CA ASP A 125 4.34 0.40 -6.16
C ASP A 125 4.23 1.28 -4.92
N LEU A 126 3.44 0.79 -3.95
CA LEU A 126 3.35 1.40 -2.62
C LEU A 126 4.70 1.33 -1.89
N SER A 127 5.65 0.48 -2.30
CA SER A 127 7.00 0.42 -1.73
C SER A 127 7.70 1.79 -1.75
N MET A 128 7.41 2.62 -2.75
CA MET A 128 7.99 3.96 -2.85
C MET A 128 7.52 4.89 -1.74
N PHE A 129 6.31 4.66 -1.20
CA PHE A 129 5.74 5.44 -0.10
C PHE A 129 5.80 4.71 1.24
N ARG A 130 6.00 3.39 1.24
CA ARG A 130 6.14 2.52 2.41
C ARG A 130 7.19 3.06 3.39
N GLU A 131 8.36 3.45 2.89
CA GLU A 131 9.46 4.02 3.70
C GLU A 131 9.06 5.32 4.43
N TYR A 132 8.05 6.05 3.95
CA TYR A 132 7.54 7.28 4.57
C TYR A 132 6.41 7.02 5.57
N LEU A 133 5.83 5.81 5.57
CA LEU A 133 4.60 5.46 6.26
C LEU A 133 4.82 4.39 7.35
N GLU A 134 5.76 3.46 7.16
CA GLU A 134 6.02 2.33 8.09
C GLU A 134 6.43 2.77 9.49
N ASP A 135 7.07 3.93 9.63
CA ASP A 135 7.62 4.38 10.93
C ASP A 135 6.56 4.85 11.93
N TRP A 136 5.31 5.04 11.51
CA TRP A 136 4.28 5.64 12.36
C TRP A 136 2.86 5.13 12.18
N LEU A 137 2.58 4.41 11.09
CA LEU A 137 1.37 3.62 10.99
C LEU A 137 1.52 2.34 11.81
N THR A 138 0.43 1.88 12.42
CA THR A 138 0.38 0.51 12.94
C THR A 138 0.37 -0.49 11.79
N GLU A 139 0.73 -1.75 12.07
CA GLU A 139 0.64 -2.84 11.08
C GLU A 139 -0.77 -2.93 10.47
N GLU A 140 -1.81 -2.75 11.29
CA GLU A 140 -3.20 -2.74 10.85
C GLU A 140 -3.50 -1.56 9.91
N GLN A 141 -3.08 -0.34 10.26
CA GLN A 141 -3.27 0.85 9.42
C GLN A 141 -2.52 0.76 8.09
N MET A 142 -1.32 0.18 8.11
CA MET A 142 -0.54 -0.07 6.90
C MET A 142 -1.26 -1.06 5.98
N HIS A 143 -1.69 -2.20 6.51
CA HIS A 143 -2.41 -3.21 5.74
C HIS A 143 -3.74 -2.68 5.18
N GLU A 144 -4.46 -1.83 5.92
CA GLU A 144 -5.66 -1.15 5.42
C GLU A 144 -5.36 -0.21 4.24
N LEU A 145 -4.29 0.57 4.34
CA LEU A 145 -3.87 1.50 3.29
C LEU A 145 -3.41 0.77 2.03
N GLU A 146 -2.62 -0.30 2.19
CA GLU A 146 -2.20 -1.20 1.12
C GLU A 146 -3.40 -1.84 0.43
N ALA A 147 -4.34 -2.38 1.21
CA ALA A 147 -5.56 -2.96 0.66
C ALA A 147 -6.35 -1.95 -0.15
N ALA A 148 -6.49 -0.71 0.34
CA ALA A 148 -7.17 0.36 -0.40
C ALA A 148 -6.43 0.71 -1.71
N TYR A 149 -5.10 0.81 -1.66
CA TYR A 149 -4.28 1.16 -2.82
C TYR A 149 -4.32 0.08 -3.91
N TYR A 150 -4.14 -1.19 -3.54
CA TYR A 150 -4.20 -2.30 -4.49
C TYR A 150 -5.61 -2.54 -5.03
N SER A 151 -6.64 -2.08 -4.32
CA SER A 151 -8.02 -2.03 -4.80
C SER A 151 -8.32 -0.82 -5.72
N ASP A 152 -7.30 -0.08 -6.18
CA ASP A 152 -7.43 1.10 -7.04
C ASP A 152 -8.33 2.19 -6.44
N ALA A 153 -8.29 2.33 -5.10
CA ALA A 153 -9.03 3.37 -4.41
C ALA A 153 -8.64 4.75 -4.95
N PRO A 154 -9.60 5.69 -5.05
CA PRO A 154 -9.29 7.05 -5.49
C PRO A 154 -8.17 7.66 -4.64
N GLU A 155 -7.27 8.40 -5.27
CA GLU A 155 -6.17 9.11 -4.58
C GLU A 155 -6.65 9.94 -3.38
N LYS A 156 -7.82 10.58 -3.52
CA LYS A 156 -8.48 11.32 -2.43
C LYS A 156 -8.76 10.44 -1.22
N THR A 157 -9.21 9.20 -1.42
CA THR A 157 -9.48 8.24 -0.35
C THR A 157 -8.19 7.87 0.37
N LEU A 158 -7.13 7.53 -0.38
CA LEU A 158 -5.82 7.21 0.17
C LEU A 158 -5.25 8.39 0.97
N LYS A 159 -5.28 9.60 0.40
CA LYS A 159 -4.91 10.86 1.08
C LYS A 159 -5.70 11.06 2.37
N THR A 160 -7.00 10.78 2.35
CA THR A 160 -7.87 10.92 3.54
C THR A 160 -7.49 9.92 4.63
N MET A 161 -7.20 8.66 4.29
CA MET A 161 -6.78 7.64 5.25
C MET A 161 -5.47 8.04 5.94
N VAL A 162 -4.45 8.42 5.16
CA VAL A 162 -3.15 8.87 5.70
C VAL A 162 -3.32 10.08 6.62
N LEU A 163 -4.11 11.07 6.22
CA LEU A 163 -4.38 12.24 7.06
C LEU A 163 -5.13 11.89 8.35
N GLN A 164 -6.09 10.96 8.29
CA GLN A 164 -6.82 10.51 9.45
C GLN A 164 -5.90 9.83 10.46
N TYR A 165 -5.08 8.88 10.00
CA TYR A 165 -4.10 8.22 10.85
C TYR A 165 -3.10 9.21 11.47
N PHE A 166 -2.68 10.22 10.70
CA PHE A 166 -1.79 11.26 11.20
C PHE A 166 -2.44 12.09 12.32
N VAL A 167 -3.71 12.48 12.16
CA VAL A 167 -4.45 13.26 13.18
C VAL A 167 -4.72 12.43 14.44
N GLU A 168 -4.85 11.11 14.33
CA GLU A 168 -5.03 10.20 15.47
C GLU A 168 -3.76 10.01 16.30
N LEU A 169 -2.58 10.35 15.77
CA LEU A 169 -1.34 10.31 16.53
C LEU A 169 -1.34 11.31 17.69
N SER A 170 -0.58 10.97 18.74
CA SER A 170 -0.32 11.90 19.83
C SER A 170 0.47 13.11 19.35
N GLU A 171 0.22 14.27 19.96
CA GLU A 171 0.89 15.53 19.64
C GLU A 171 2.44 15.41 19.58
N PRO A 172 3.11 14.73 20.53
CA PRO A 172 4.56 14.55 20.45
C PRO A 172 5.00 13.69 19.25
N LYS A 173 4.23 12.66 18.87
CA LYS A 173 4.52 11.83 17.69
C LYS A 173 4.34 12.62 16.39
N ARG A 174 3.28 13.43 16.30
CA ARG A 174 3.05 14.33 15.16
C ARG A 174 4.19 15.31 14.96
N GLN A 175 4.65 15.97 16.03
CA GLN A 175 5.77 16.92 15.95
C GLN A 175 7.08 16.25 15.54
N ALA A 176 7.39 15.07 16.06
CA ALA A 176 8.58 14.31 15.66
C ALA A 176 8.53 13.91 14.18
N LEU A 177 7.35 13.51 13.68
CA LEU A 177 7.15 13.19 12.27
C LEU A 177 7.27 14.41 11.36
N GLU A 178 6.74 15.57 11.76
CA GLU A 178 6.89 16.81 10.99
C GLU A 178 8.37 17.19 10.83
N VAL A 179 9.18 17.06 11.89
CA VAL A 179 10.63 17.32 11.81
C VAL A 179 11.30 16.32 10.86
N LYS A 180 10.95 15.03 10.97
CA LYS A 180 11.49 13.97 10.11
C LYS A 180 11.11 14.18 8.64
N TRP A 181 9.84 14.44 8.34
CA TRP A 181 9.35 14.68 6.99
C TRP A 181 9.93 15.96 6.39
N LYS A 182 10.10 17.04 7.18
CA LYS A 182 10.83 18.24 6.74
C LYS A 182 12.28 17.90 6.35
N GLY A 183 12.92 17.01 7.10
CA GLY A 183 14.23 16.46 6.76
C GLY A 183 14.23 15.63 5.47
N GLN A 184 13.28 14.72 5.31
CA GLN A 184 13.15 13.87 4.11
C GLN A 184 12.82 14.69 2.85
N CYS A 185 11.92 15.67 2.96
CA CYS A 185 11.56 16.59 1.86
C CYS A 185 12.75 17.35 1.30
N LEU A 186 13.75 17.65 2.13
CA LEU A 186 14.95 18.39 1.75
C LEU A 186 16.19 17.49 1.57
N GLY A 187 16.11 16.20 1.91
CA GLY A 187 17.26 15.30 1.98
C GLY A 187 17.99 15.16 0.65
N TRP A 188 17.25 15.04 -0.46
CA TRP A 188 17.81 14.92 -1.80
C TRP A 188 18.59 16.17 -2.25
N LEU A 189 18.36 17.34 -1.65
CA LEU A 189 19.09 18.56 -2.03
C LEU A 189 20.58 18.40 -1.74
N VAL A 190 20.98 17.67 -0.70
CA VAL A 190 22.38 17.46 -0.34
C VAL A 190 23.18 16.80 -1.47
N GLU A 191 22.53 15.98 -2.31
CA GLU A 191 23.14 15.30 -3.45
C GLU A 191 23.48 16.23 -4.61
N VAL A 192 22.75 17.35 -4.75
CA VAL A 192 22.76 18.19 -5.97
C VAL A 192 23.04 19.67 -5.73
N THR A 193 23.29 20.03 -4.47
CA THR A 193 23.54 21.41 -4.01
C THR A 193 24.78 21.53 -3.13
N THR A 194 25.39 22.71 -3.13
CA THR A 194 26.40 23.10 -2.15
C THR A 194 25.75 23.60 -0.86
N GLU A 195 26.55 23.78 0.20
CA GLU A 195 26.08 24.36 1.46
C GLU A 195 25.53 25.79 1.27
N GLU A 196 26.25 26.66 0.54
CA GLU A 196 25.77 28.01 0.20
C GLU A 196 24.44 27.99 -0.56
N GLN A 197 24.24 27.04 -1.48
CA GLN A 197 22.99 26.91 -2.20
C GLN A 197 21.84 26.49 -1.28
N ARG A 198 22.09 25.61 -0.31
CA ARG A 198 21.08 25.23 0.70
C ARG A 198 20.75 26.38 1.64
N ASP A 199 21.74 27.15 2.05
CA ASP A 199 21.52 28.34 2.88
C ASP A 199 20.70 29.39 2.14
N HIS A 200 20.95 29.56 0.83
CA HIS A 200 20.14 30.42 -0.02
C HIS A 200 18.69 29.93 -0.11
N LEU A 201 18.45 28.63 -0.30
CA LEU A 201 17.09 28.06 -0.29
C LEU A 201 16.39 28.30 1.06
N GLN A 202 17.09 28.13 2.18
CA GLN A 202 16.54 28.44 3.50
C GLN A 202 16.21 29.92 3.67
N LEU A 203 17.03 30.82 3.10
CA LEU A 203 16.76 32.25 3.11
C LEU A 203 15.48 32.56 2.32
N LEU A 204 15.32 32.00 1.12
CA LEU A 204 14.12 32.16 0.29
C LEU A 204 12.85 31.64 0.99
N MET A 205 12.95 30.52 1.72
CA MET A 205 11.85 30.01 2.55
C MET A 205 11.47 30.98 3.67
N ARG A 206 12.46 31.63 4.31
CA ARG A 206 12.23 32.60 5.39
C ARG A 206 11.72 33.94 4.88
N SER A 207 12.23 34.42 3.74
CA SER A 207 11.80 35.66 3.09
C SER A 207 10.46 35.51 2.35
N LYS A 208 9.94 34.28 2.25
CA LYS A 208 8.70 33.92 1.53
C LYS A 208 8.76 34.27 0.04
N GLU A 209 9.94 34.16 -0.56
CA GLU A 209 10.14 34.28 -2.01
C GLU A 209 9.82 32.95 -2.70
N ILE A 210 8.55 32.53 -2.62
CA ILE A 210 8.08 31.19 -2.97
C ILE A 210 8.31 30.85 -4.45
N ASP A 211 8.10 31.82 -5.35
CA ASP A 211 8.26 31.59 -6.79
C ASP A 211 9.73 31.33 -7.15
N VAL A 212 10.63 32.14 -6.60
CA VAL A 212 12.09 31.96 -6.79
C VAL A 212 12.55 30.64 -6.18
N LEU A 213 12.04 30.29 -5.00
CA LEU A 213 12.31 29.01 -4.36
C LEU A 213 11.89 27.82 -5.23
N ARG A 214 10.67 27.87 -5.81
CA ARG A 214 10.15 26.82 -6.69
C ARG A 214 10.99 26.66 -7.96
N GLU A 215 11.42 27.75 -8.57
CA GLU A 215 12.31 27.71 -9.73
C GLU A 215 13.66 27.07 -9.39
N GLN A 216 14.27 27.43 -8.26
CA GLN A 216 15.53 26.82 -7.84
C GLN A 216 15.39 25.33 -7.52
N ILE A 217 14.32 24.94 -6.83
CA ILE A 217 14.03 23.52 -6.56
C ILE A 217 13.91 22.74 -7.87
N LEU A 218 13.18 23.25 -8.87
CA LEU A 218 13.06 22.63 -10.19
C LEU A 218 14.41 22.47 -10.90
N LEU A 219 15.26 23.49 -10.84
CA LEU A 219 16.62 23.44 -11.41
C LEU A 219 17.46 22.34 -10.74
N PHE A 220 17.39 22.20 -9.42
CA PHE A 220 18.12 21.15 -8.70
C PHE A 220 17.54 19.76 -8.96
N MET A 221 16.22 19.61 -9.04
CA MET A 221 15.58 18.34 -9.43
C MET A 221 16.07 17.86 -10.80
N ASN A 222 16.33 18.76 -11.73
CA ASN A 222 16.84 18.42 -13.06
C ASN A 222 18.27 17.87 -13.08
N LYS A 223 19.01 17.95 -11.97
CA LYS A 223 20.33 17.33 -11.82
C LYS A 223 20.26 15.88 -11.34
N LEU A 224 19.12 15.43 -10.80
CA LEU A 224 18.93 14.06 -10.34
C LEU A 224 18.78 13.08 -11.52
N SER A 225 19.12 11.81 -11.26
CA SER A 225 18.77 10.69 -12.15
C SER A 225 17.26 10.63 -12.37
N GLU A 226 16.82 10.02 -13.48
CA GLU A 226 15.40 9.93 -13.82
C GLU A 226 14.58 9.26 -12.70
N GLU A 227 15.09 8.17 -12.13
CA GLU A 227 14.45 7.45 -11.03
C GLU A 227 14.35 8.31 -9.75
N ARG A 228 15.44 8.98 -9.34
CA ARG A 228 15.43 9.86 -8.16
C ARG A 228 14.53 11.08 -8.37
N ARG A 229 14.54 11.67 -9.56
CA ARG A 229 13.69 12.80 -9.93
C ARG A 229 12.21 12.45 -9.84
N ARG A 230 11.81 11.26 -10.31
CA ARG A 230 10.43 10.75 -10.18
C ARG A 230 10.03 10.63 -8.72
N LYS A 231 10.86 10.00 -7.88
CA LYS A 231 10.60 9.87 -6.43
C LYS A 231 10.40 11.23 -5.73
N VAL A 232 11.26 12.20 -6.02
CA VAL A 232 11.14 13.57 -5.46
C VAL A 232 9.89 14.31 -5.99
N ALA A 233 9.53 14.12 -7.26
CA ALA A 233 8.36 14.75 -7.85
C ALA A 233 7.05 14.27 -7.20
N LEU A 234 6.97 13.00 -6.80
CA LEU A 234 5.79 12.41 -6.17
C LEU A 234 5.47 13.01 -4.80
N THR A 235 6.49 13.41 -4.03
CA THR A 235 6.30 13.96 -2.67
C THR A 235 6.27 15.48 -2.65
N ARG A 236 6.48 16.15 -3.79
CA ARG A 236 6.60 17.61 -3.89
C ARG A 236 5.40 18.36 -3.31
N GLU A 237 4.18 17.99 -3.70
CA GLU A 237 2.95 18.66 -3.23
C GLU A 237 2.81 18.54 -1.69
N VAL A 238 3.10 17.36 -1.16
CA VAL A 238 3.08 17.09 0.29
C VAL A 238 4.13 17.93 1.02
N CYS A 239 5.33 18.03 0.46
CA CYS A 239 6.41 18.84 1.01
C CYS A 239 6.10 20.35 0.98
N GLU A 240 5.55 20.87 -0.12
CA GLU A 240 5.15 22.28 -0.21
C GLU A 240 4.10 22.63 0.86
N ASN A 241 3.13 21.74 1.10
CA ASN A 241 2.11 21.91 2.14
C ASN A 241 2.72 21.88 3.55
N LEU A 242 3.65 20.97 3.81
CA LEU A 242 4.33 20.83 5.11
C LEU A 242 5.16 22.06 5.50
N PHE A 243 5.70 22.77 4.50
CA PHE A 243 6.42 24.03 4.70
C PHE A 243 5.52 25.26 4.62
N GLY A 244 4.20 25.09 4.44
CA GLY A 244 3.25 26.20 4.34
C GLY A 244 3.46 27.08 3.12
N LEU A 245 3.89 26.48 2.00
CA LEU A 245 4.26 27.17 0.75
C LEU A 245 3.13 27.15 -0.30
N GLN A 246 1.87 26.88 0.10
CA GLN A 246 0.69 26.95 -0.78
C GLN A 246 0.32 28.38 -1.14
#